data_AF-A0ABF7RH62-F1
#
_entry.id   AF-A0ABF7RH62-F1
#
_cell.length_a   1.000
_cell.length_b   1.000
_cell.length_c   1.000
_cell.angle_alpha   90.00
_cell.angle_beta   90.00
_cell.angle_gamma   90.00
#
_symmetry.space_group_name_H-M   'P 1'
#
loop_
_entity.id
_entity.type
_entity.pdbx_description
1 polymer ?
#
loop_
_entity_poly.entity_id
_entity_poly.type
_entity_poly.pdbx_seq_one_letter_code
_entity_poly.pdbx_strand_id
1 'polypeptide(L)'
;MPKSGHMANQHGKVAAAAVVAMLAGRAPDPSPLYANTCYSFTAPDEAMHVATVHRYDATERTMVTVPGAGGLSDAPSAAEGRLAQGWSRAIWSDMLG
;
A
#
# COMPACT_ATOMS: atom_id res chain seq x y z
N MET A 1 -7.29 -2.34 7.32
CA MET A 1 -6.50 -2.44 6.05
C MET A 1 -7.39 -2.98 4.93
N PRO A 2 -7.42 -2.35 3.74
CA PRO A 2 -8.19 -2.86 2.60
C PRO A 2 -7.58 -4.14 2.01
N LYS A 3 -8.44 -5.00 1.43
CA LYS A 3 -8.04 -6.21 0.70
C LYS A 3 -7.71 -5.86 -0.75
N SER A 4 -6.53 -5.30 -1.00
CA SER A 4 -6.10 -4.79 -2.30
C SER A 4 -4.78 -5.40 -2.77
N GLY A 5 -4.47 -5.26 -4.06
CA GLY A 5 -3.16 -5.64 -4.60
C GLY A 5 -2.00 -4.85 -3.98
N HIS A 6 -2.17 -3.54 -3.75
CA HIS A 6 -1.13 -2.72 -3.12
C HIS A 6 -0.85 -3.18 -1.68
N MET A 7 -1.88 -3.47 -0.89
CA MET A 7 -1.70 -3.96 0.47
C MET A 7 -1.06 -5.36 0.49
N ALA A 8 -1.46 -6.25 -0.42
CA ALA A 8 -0.85 -7.57 -0.54
C ALA A 8 0.65 -7.48 -0.86
N ASN A 9 1.05 -6.57 -1.75
CA ASN A 9 2.45 -6.29 -2.06
C ASN A 9 3.24 -5.83 -0.82
N GLN A 10 2.70 -4.88 -0.03
CA GLN A 10 3.36 -4.41 1.19
C GLN A 10 3.52 -5.51 2.24
N HIS A 11 2.47 -6.31 2.45
CA HIS A 11 2.55 -7.47 3.35
C HIS A 11 3.61 -8.46 2.88
N GLY A 12 3.70 -8.72 1.58
CA GLY A 12 4.73 -9.59 1.00
C GLY A 12 6.14 -9.10 1.30
N LYS A 13 6.40 -7.80 1.13
CA LYS A 13 7.71 -7.19 1.42
C LYS A 13 8.10 -7.31 2.89
N VAL A 14 7.20 -6.97 3.80
CA VAL A 14 7.49 -7.04 5.25
C VAL A 14 7.61 -8.47 5.74
N ALA A 15 6.78 -9.40 5.24
CA ALA A 15 6.91 -10.82 5.54
C ALA A 15 8.26 -11.37 5.06
N ALA A 16 8.67 -11.06 3.83
CA ALA A 16 9.96 -11.47 3.29
C ALA A 16 11.13 -10.92 4.12
N ALA A 17 11.10 -9.63 4.47
CA ALA A 17 12.12 -9.00 5.31
C ALA A 17 12.20 -9.65 6.70
N ALA A 18 11.05 -9.95 7.32
CA ALA A 18 11.00 -10.64 8.61
C ALA A 18 11.60 -12.05 8.53
N VAL A 19 11.27 -12.82 7.50
CA VAL A 19 11.84 -14.16 7.28
C VAL A 19 13.35 -14.09 7.16
N VAL A 20 13.88 -13.16 6.34
CA VAL A 20 15.33 -12.97 6.19
C VAL A 20 15.99 -12.56 7.51
N ALA A 21 15.35 -11.68 8.29
CA ALA A 21 15.87 -11.29 9.60
C ALA A 21 15.97 -12.48 10.56
N MET A 22 14.90 -13.28 10.65
CA MET A 22 14.87 -14.47 11.52
C MET A 22 15.90 -15.52 11.12
N LEU A 23 16.06 -15.77 9.81
CA LEU A 23 17.10 -16.68 9.31
C LEU A 23 18.52 -16.19 9.63
N ALA A 24 18.71 -14.88 9.75
CA ALA A 24 19.98 -14.26 10.15
C ALA A 24 20.16 -14.11 11.67
N GLY A 25 19.28 -14.69 12.49
CA GLY A 25 19.33 -14.57 13.96
C GLY A 25 19.02 -13.17 14.49
N ARG A 26 18.35 -12.33 13.70
CA ARG A 26 17.90 -10.98 14.09
C ARG A 26 16.41 -10.98 14.36
N ALA A 27 15.96 -10.06 15.20
CA ALA A 27 14.52 -9.82 15.39
C ALA A 27 13.92 -9.16 14.13
N PRO A 28 12.67 -9.51 13.74
CA PRO A 28 11.89 -8.73 12.78
C PRO A 28 11.67 -7.28 13.23
N ASP A 29 11.34 -6.40 12.30
CA ASP A 29 10.93 -5.02 12.61
C ASP A 29 9.67 -5.04 13.50
N PRO A 30 9.71 -4.51 14.73
CA PRO A 30 8.57 -4.48 15.64
C PRO A 30 7.52 -3.44 15.25
N SER A 31 7.81 -2.58 14.28
CA SER A 31 7.01 -1.39 13.92
C SER A 31 6.79 -1.25 12.41
N PRO A 32 6.22 -2.26 11.73
CA PRO A 32 6.03 -2.18 10.29
C PRO A 32 5.05 -1.06 9.90
N LEU A 33 5.31 -0.47 8.74
CA LEU A 33 4.49 0.56 8.11
C LEU A 33 4.02 0.09 6.73
N TYR A 34 2.73 0.19 6.44
CA TYR A 34 2.16 -0.18 5.15
C TYR A 34 1.50 1.02 4.48
N ALA A 35 1.81 1.23 3.21
CA ALA A 35 1.08 2.15 2.35
C ALA A 35 0.11 1.38 1.44
N ASN A 36 -1.06 1.95 1.18
CA ASN A 36 -1.98 1.43 0.21
C ASN A 36 -2.57 2.55 -0.61
N THR A 37 -2.64 2.35 -1.92
CA THR A 37 -3.47 3.14 -2.83
C THR A 37 -4.26 2.20 -3.73
N CYS A 38 -5.57 2.41 -3.84
CA CYS A 38 -6.44 1.78 -4.83
C CYS A 38 -6.92 2.84 -5.80
N TYR A 39 -6.76 2.61 -7.10
CA TYR A 39 -7.31 3.46 -8.16
C TYR A 39 -8.57 2.83 -8.75
N SER A 40 -9.52 3.68 -9.12
CA SER A 40 -10.76 3.31 -9.79
C SER A 40 -10.97 4.21 -11.00
N PHE A 41 -10.99 3.63 -12.21
CA PHE A 41 -11.36 4.38 -13.42
C PHE A 41 -12.86 4.62 -13.46
N THR A 42 -13.26 5.86 -13.76
CA THR A 42 -14.67 6.26 -13.95
C THR A 42 -15.00 6.50 -15.42
N ALA A 43 -13.98 6.79 -16.23
CA ALA A 43 -14.01 6.88 -17.68
C ALA A 43 -12.71 6.26 -18.24
N PRO A 44 -12.53 6.14 -19.57
CA PRO A 44 -11.31 5.54 -20.15
C PRO A 44 -10.01 6.24 -19.75
N ASP A 45 -10.04 7.55 -19.49
CA ASP A 45 -8.88 8.37 -19.14
C ASP A 45 -8.99 9.05 -17.77
N GLU A 46 -10.13 8.98 -17.09
CA GLU A 46 -10.33 9.57 -15.77
C GLU A 46 -10.43 8.52 -14.65
N ALA A 47 -9.73 8.76 -13.55
CA ALA A 47 -9.78 7.91 -12.36
C ALA A 47 -9.91 8.71 -11.07
N MET A 48 -10.10 8.00 -9.97
CA MET A 48 -9.98 8.48 -8.60
C MET A 48 -9.11 7.50 -7.81
N HIS A 49 -8.58 7.92 -6.67
CA HIS A 49 -7.89 7.03 -5.74
C HIS A 49 -8.43 7.13 -4.31
N VAL A 50 -8.13 6.08 -3.54
CA VAL A 50 -8.14 6.11 -2.08
C VAL A 50 -6.80 5.59 -1.56
N ALA A 51 -6.16 6.39 -0.72
CA ALA A 51 -4.85 6.14 -0.12
C ALA A 51 -4.95 6.06 1.40
N THR A 52 -4.19 5.14 2.01
CA THR A 52 -4.09 4.99 3.47
C THR A 52 -2.68 4.56 3.86
N VAL A 53 -2.24 4.98 5.05
CA VAL A 53 -1.01 4.49 5.69
C VAL A 53 -1.38 3.81 7.00
N HIS A 54 -0.84 2.63 7.26
CA HIS A 54 -1.10 1.83 8.45
C HIS A 54 0.19 1.58 9.21
N ARG A 55 0.17 1.74 10.53
CA ARG A 55 1.26 1.39 11.45
C ARG A 55 0.80 0.36 12.46
N TYR A 56 1.72 -0.47 12.95
CA TYR A 56 1.40 -1.37 14.06
C TYR A 56 1.23 -0.57 15.36
N ASP A 57 0.17 -0.86 16.11
CA ASP A 57 -0.05 -0.38 17.46
C ASP A 57 0.15 -1.53 18.45
N ALA A 58 1.13 -1.39 19.35
CA ALA A 58 1.48 -2.43 20.32
C ALA A 58 0.43 -2.58 21.45
N THR A 59 -0.34 -1.53 21.74
CA THR A 59 -1.38 -1.53 22.77
C THR A 59 -2.62 -2.25 22.25
N GLU A 60 -3.08 -1.88 21.06
CA GLU A 60 -4.23 -2.50 20.40
C GLU A 60 -3.89 -3.83 19.71
N ARG A 61 -2.59 -4.12 19.56
CA ARG A 61 -2.03 -5.32 18.90
C ARG A 61 -2.55 -5.50 17.47
N THR A 62 -2.73 -4.39 16.75
CA THR A 62 -3.27 -4.39 15.39
C THR A 62 -2.67 -3.28 14.56
N MET A 63 -2.92 -3.31 13.25
CA MET A 63 -2.55 -2.23 12.34
C MET A 63 -3.63 -1.14 12.36
N VAL A 64 -3.23 0.08 12.72
CA VAL A 64 -4.11 1.25 12.77
C VAL A 64 -3.72 2.25 11.69
N THR A 65 -4.67 3.05 11.21
CA THR A 65 -4.39 4.13 10.26
C THR A 65 -3.57 5.23 10.94
N VAL A 66 -2.55 5.74 10.27
CA VAL A 66 -1.79 6.91 10.71
C VAL A 66 -2.68 8.16 10.57
N PRO A 67 -2.99 8.89 11.64
CA PRO A 67 -3.84 10.08 11.57
C PRO A 67 -3.27 11.13 10.60
N GLY A 68 -4.12 11.68 9.73
CA GLY A 68 -3.75 12.68 8.74
C GLY A 68 -2.99 12.15 7.51
N ALA A 69 -2.72 10.85 7.42
CA ALA A 69 -2.07 10.25 6.27
C ALA A 69 -3.09 9.63 5.29
N GLY A 70 -2.80 9.71 3.99
CA GLY A 70 -3.67 9.18 2.94
C GLY A 70 -4.69 10.22 2.47
N GLY A 71 -5.87 9.74 2.05
CA GLY A 71 -6.93 10.57 1.51
C GLY A 71 -7.67 9.90 0.36
N LEU A 72 -8.65 10.61 -0.20
CA LEU A 72 -9.35 10.22 -1.42
C LEU A 72 -9.40 11.43 -2.35
N SER A 73 -9.41 11.19 -3.66
CA SER A 73 -9.56 12.26 -4.65
C SER A 73 -10.92 12.97 -4.47
N ASP A 74 -10.96 14.29 -4.55
CA ASP A 74 -12.22 15.05 -4.44
C ASP A 74 -13.19 14.73 -5.60
N ALA A 75 -12.65 14.51 -6.80
CA ALA A 75 -13.40 14.17 -8.00
C ALA A 75 -12.52 13.35 -8.97
N PRO A 76 -13.12 12.64 -9.96
CA PRO A 76 -12.36 12.02 -11.03
C PRO A 76 -11.58 13.03 -11.86
N SER A 77 -10.41 12.63 -12.36
CA SER A 77 -9.65 13.47 -13.29
C SER A 77 -8.76 12.66 -14.23
N ALA A 78 -8.41 13.26 -15.36
CA ALA A 78 -7.41 12.72 -16.28
C ALA A 78 -6.00 12.61 -15.66
N ALA A 79 -5.70 13.44 -14.65
CA ALA A 79 -4.43 13.37 -13.92
C ALA A 79 -4.34 12.09 -13.07
N GLU A 80 -5.40 11.79 -12.33
CA GLU A 80 -5.56 10.52 -11.59
C GLU A 80 -5.50 9.31 -12.55
N GLY A 81 -6.10 9.39 -13.74
CA GLY A 81 -6.01 8.32 -14.73
C GLY A 81 -4.59 8.02 -15.18
N ARG A 82 -3.76 9.05 -15.40
CA ARG A 82 -2.33 8.87 -15.70
C ARG A 82 -1.57 8.27 -14.52
N LEU A 83 -1.86 8.70 -13.28
CA LEU A 83 -1.25 8.14 -12.08
C LEU A 83 -1.64 6.67 -11.87
N ALA A 84 -2.91 6.31 -12.10
CA ALA A 84 -3.40 4.94 -12.03
C ALA A 84 -2.68 4.01 -13.03
N GLN A 85 -2.46 4.48 -14.27
CA GLN A 85 -1.67 3.75 -15.27
C GLN A 85 -0.19 3.64 -14.88
N GLY A 86 0.38 4.68 -14.26
CA GLY A 86 1.74 4.64 -13.72
C GLY A 86 1.86 3.61 -12.59
N TRP A 87 0.92 3.64 -11.65
CA TRP A 87 0.83 2.70 -10.55
C TRP A 87 0.68 1.26 -11.03
N SER A 88 -0.18 1.00 -12.02
CA SER A 88 -0.37 -0.36 -12.53
C SER A 88 0.92 -0.92 -13.13
N ARG A 89 1.63 -0.17 -13.97
CA ARG A 89 2.92 -0.61 -14.50
C ARG A 89 3.96 -0.82 -13.40
N ALA A 90 4.03 0.10 -12.44
CA ALA A 90 5.00 0.04 -11.36
C ALA A 90 4.79 -1.17 -10.44
N ILE A 91 3.55 -1.43 -10.02
CA ILE A 91 3.27 -2.53 -9.09
C ILE A 91 3.45 -3.90 -9.75
N TRP A 92 3.11 -4.03 -11.04
CA TRP A 92 3.36 -5.26 -11.79
C TRP A 92 4.86 -5.52 -11.94
N SER A 93 5.64 -4.50 -12.32
CA SER A 93 7.10 -4.62 -12.43
C SER A 93 7.76 -4.96 -11.08
N ASP A 94 7.29 -4.34 -9.99
CA ASP A 94 7.81 -4.61 -8.64
C ASP A 94 7.53 -6.05 -8.18
N MET A 95 6.39 -6.63 -8.55
CA MET A 95 6.00 -7.98 -8.13
C MET A 95 6.55 -9.08 -9.04
N LEU A 96 6.64 -8.83 -10.35
CA LEU A 96 6.83 -9.87 -11.35
C LEU A 96 8.09 -9.70 -12.22
N GLY A 97 8.78 -8.56 -12.13
CA GLY A 97 9.89 -8.18 -13.02
C GLY A 97 9.42 -7.67 -14.38
#